data_AF-W0E846-F1
#
_entry.id   AF-W0E846-F1
#
_cell.length_a   1.000
_cell.length_b   1.000
_cell.length_c   1.000
_cell.angle_alpha   90.00
_cell.angle_beta   90.00
_cell.angle_gamma   90.00
#
_symmetry.space_group_name_H-M   'P 1'
#
loop_
_entity.id
_entity.type
_entity.pdbx_description
1 polymer ?
#
loop_
_entity_poly.entity_id
_entity_poly.type
_entity_poly.pdbx_seq_one_letter_code
_entity_poly.pdbx_strand_id
1 'polypeptide(L)'
;MHPDDNPYAEHDHRSDLLAKISTEEELLRQWPNADGPHYPVGIDHAIYNIGHGVYAAICGVCGHVSEYSWQAGCGRCPRCEAELTESMDGVELLAERVDRLTDADLTALSRSVEVLRDRLRAEVHQRVERLDRRAAA
;
A
#
# COMPACT_ATOMS: atom_id res chain seq x y z
N MET A 1 18.03 -19.63 38.18
CA MET A 1 17.40 -18.93 37.04
C MET A 1 15.95 -18.72 37.45
N HIS A 2 15.56 -17.49 37.77
CA HIS A 2 14.17 -17.19 38.10
C HIS A 2 13.35 -17.24 36.80
N PRO A 3 12.11 -17.74 36.81
CA PRO A 3 11.24 -17.74 35.62
C PRO A 3 10.90 -16.34 35.08
N ASP A 4 11.29 -15.27 35.80
CA ASP A 4 11.12 -13.87 35.39
C ASP A 4 12.35 -13.28 34.66
N ASP A 5 13.46 -14.03 34.57
CA ASP A 5 14.65 -13.60 33.83
C ASP A 5 14.53 -13.99 32.35
N ASN A 6 13.53 -13.46 31.63
CA ASN A 6 13.50 -13.59 30.17
C ASN A 6 14.62 -12.71 29.58
N PRO A 7 15.72 -13.30 29.03
CA PRO A 7 16.84 -12.53 28.50
C PRO A 7 16.46 -11.67 27.27
N TYR A 8 15.26 -11.88 26.72
CA TYR A 8 14.71 -11.14 25.58
C TYR A 8 13.61 -10.14 25.97
N ALA A 9 13.26 -9.98 27.27
CA ALA A 9 12.16 -9.10 27.68
C ALA A 9 12.33 -7.65 27.16
N GLU A 10 13.55 -7.13 27.19
CA GLU A 10 13.87 -5.80 26.67
C GLU A 10 13.83 -5.72 25.14
N HIS A 11 14.20 -6.81 24.45
CA HIS A 11 14.08 -6.90 22.99
C HIS A 11 12.61 -6.87 22.58
N ASP A 12 11.79 -7.74 23.18
CA ASP A 12 10.37 -7.86 22.89
C ASP A 12 9.63 -6.56 23.20
N HIS A 13 9.93 -5.93 24.34
CA HIS A 13 9.35 -4.64 24.69
C HIS A 13 9.65 -3.55 23.66
N ARG A 14 10.89 -3.51 23.13
CA ARG A 14 11.31 -2.54 22.13
C ARG A 14 10.70 -2.83 20.76
N SER A 15 10.59 -4.10 20.37
CA SER A 15 9.90 -4.53 19.16
C SER A 15 8.41 -4.13 19.21
N ASP A 16 7.73 -4.34 20.35
CA ASP A 16 6.34 -3.94 20.58
C ASP A 16 6.13 -2.41 20.51
N LEU A 17 7.11 -1.63 20.96
CA LEU A 17 7.09 -0.18 20.83
C LEU A 17 7.32 0.24 19.38
N LEU A 18 8.25 -0.41 18.68
CA LEU A 18 8.58 -0.12 17.28
C LEU A 18 7.39 -0.39 16.37
N ALA A 19 6.64 -1.47 16.63
CA ALA A 19 5.44 -1.83 15.89
C ALA A 19 4.32 -0.77 15.94
N LYS A 20 4.39 0.19 16.88
CA LYS A 20 3.42 1.29 17.02
C LYS A 20 3.87 2.58 16.32
N ILE A 21 5.10 2.62 15.83
CA ILE A 21 5.69 3.79 15.19
C ILE A 21 5.47 3.71 13.68
N SER A 22 5.05 4.82 13.08
CA SER A 22 4.71 4.87 11.65
C SER A 22 5.62 5.78 10.84
N THR A 23 6.44 6.59 11.49
CA THR A 23 7.28 7.60 10.84
C THR A 23 8.69 7.67 11.44
N GLU A 24 9.64 8.16 10.65
CA GLU A 24 11.01 8.43 11.10
C GLU A 24 11.06 9.45 12.25
N GLU A 25 10.23 10.49 12.19
CA GLU A 25 10.20 11.51 13.23
C GLU A 25 9.76 10.94 14.59
N GLU A 26 8.75 10.07 14.58
CA GLU A 26 8.31 9.36 15.78
C GLU A 26 9.37 8.41 16.31
N LEU A 27 10.09 7.71 15.41
CA LEU A 27 11.21 6.84 15.77
C LEU A 27 12.29 7.61 16.53
N LEU A 28 12.75 8.74 15.97
CA LEU A 28 13.81 9.55 16.58
C LEU A 28 13.34 10.27 17.84
N ARG A 29 12.04 10.57 17.96
CA ARG A 29 11.46 11.11 19.21
C ARG A 29 11.44 10.06 20.32
N GLN A 30 11.10 8.82 19.99
CA GLN A 30 11.05 7.71 20.93
C GLN A 30 12.46 7.23 21.32
N TRP A 31 13.39 7.22 20.37
CA TRP A 31 14.80 6.84 20.56
C TRP A 31 15.75 7.89 20.01
N PRO A 32 15.99 8.99 20.76
CA PRO A 32 16.87 10.09 20.32
C PRO A 32 18.33 9.69 20.12
N ASN A 33 18.76 8.59 20.75
CA ASN A 33 20.11 8.06 20.69
C ASN A 33 20.22 6.85 19.75
N ALA A 34 19.26 6.65 18.84
CA ALA A 34 19.34 5.59 17.84
C ALA A 34 20.59 5.80 16.95
N ASP A 35 21.33 4.73 16.71
CA ASP A 35 22.54 4.75 15.87
C ASP A 35 22.17 4.48 14.41
N GLY A 36 22.45 5.43 13.52
CA GLY A 36 22.03 5.43 12.11
C GLY A 36 21.82 6.84 11.55
N PRO A 37 21.30 6.98 10.31
CA PRO A 37 20.88 5.89 9.42
C PRO A 37 22.06 5.19 8.76
N HIS A 38 21.99 3.86 8.69
CA HIS A 38 22.86 3.01 7.89
C HIS A 38 22.14 2.53 6.64
N TYR A 39 22.86 2.48 5.51
CA TYR A 39 22.34 2.03 4.22
C TYR A 39 23.17 0.85 3.70
N PRO A 40 22.76 -0.40 3.97
CA PRO A 40 23.44 -1.56 3.42
C PRO A 40 23.36 -1.58 1.89
N VAL A 41 24.40 -2.11 1.24
CA VAL A 41 24.45 -2.23 -0.21
C VAL A 41 23.28 -3.07 -0.73
N GLY A 42 22.55 -2.53 -1.71
CA GLY A 42 21.42 -3.22 -2.34
C GLY A 42 20.11 -3.18 -1.54
N ILE A 43 20.03 -2.35 -0.50
CA ILE A 43 18.82 -2.15 0.30
C ILE A 43 18.49 -0.66 0.32
N ASP A 44 17.31 -0.30 -0.18
CA ASP A 44 16.81 1.09 -0.18
C ASP A 44 16.15 1.48 1.16
N HIS A 45 16.66 0.96 2.28
CA HIS A 45 16.13 1.23 3.62
C HIS A 45 17.17 1.96 4.46
N ALA A 46 16.70 2.97 5.20
CA ALA A 46 17.48 3.56 6.28
C ALA A 46 17.34 2.68 7.52
N ILE A 47 18.46 2.20 8.07
CA ILE A 47 18.47 1.31 9.24
C ILE A 47 19.00 2.05 10.46
N TYR A 48 18.27 1.97 11.56
CA TYR A 48 18.62 2.52 12.85
C TYR A 48 18.75 1.40 13.88
N ASN A 49 19.87 1.31 14.58
CA ASN A 49 20.00 0.47 15.76
C ASN A 49 19.40 1.20 16.95
N ILE A 50 18.28 0.68 17.46
CA ILE A 50 17.61 1.25 18.63
C ILE A 50 18.07 0.58 19.93
N GLY A 51 18.89 -0.47 19.88
CA GLY A 51 19.48 -1.16 21.03
C GLY A 51 18.86 -2.52 21.33
N HIS A 52 19.53 -3.31 22.17
CA HIS A 52 19.13 -4.67 22.57
C HIS A 52 18.91 -5.64 21.40
N GLY A 53 19.64 -5.43 20.29
CA GLY A 53 19.52 -6.27 19.09
C GLY A 53 18.35 -5.92 18.18
N VAL A 54 17.56 -4.88 18.51
CA VAL A 54 16.45 -4.41 17.68
C VAL A 54 16.95 -3.33 16.73
N TYR A 55 16.63 -3.50 15.45
CA TYR A 55 16.97 -2.56 14.38
C TYR A 55 15.67 -2.10 13.72
N ALA A 56 15.47 -0.80 13.61
CA ALA A 56 14.37 -0.23 12.85
C ALA A 56 14.83 0.00 11.40
N ALA A 57 14.05 -0.46 10.43
CA ALA A 57 14.20 -0.09 9.03
C ALA A 57 13.10 0.90 8.64
N ILE A 58 13.48 1.90 7.85
CA ILE A 58 12.57 2.85 7.21
C ILE A 58 12.70 2.68 5.71
N CYS A 59 11.61 2.30 5.06
CA CYS A 59 11.60 2.13 3.61
C CYS A 59 11.81 3.47 2.89
N GLY A 60 12.81 3.56 2.03
CA GLY A 60 13.08 4.76 1.22
C GLY A 60 12.03 5.02 0.13
N VAL A 61 11.13 4.07 -0.15
CA VAL A 61 10.06 4.22 -1.15
C VAL A 61 8.78 4.75 -0.51
N CYS A 62 8.27 4.07 0.51
CA CYS A 62 6.95 4.37 1.09
C CYS A 62 7.01 4.95 2.53
N GLY A 63 8.21 5.07 3.11
CA GLY A 63 8.41 5.58 4.47
C GLY A 63 7.96 4.64 5.59
N HIS A 64 7.55 3.42 5.27
CA HIS A 64 7.10 2.45 6.27
C HIS A 64 8.23 2.08 7.23
N VAL A 65 7.92 2.12 8.53
CA VAL A 65 8.81 1.72 9.61
C VAL A 65 8.50 0.28 10.00
N SER A 66 9.52 -0.56 10.06
CA SER A 66 9.41 -1.97 10.48
C SER A 66 10.65 -2.41 11.22
N GLU A 67 10.57 -3.52 11.94
CA GLU A 67 11.77 -4.17 12.48
C GLU A 67 12.59 -4.80 11.33
N TYR A 68 13.88 -4.54 11.31
CA TYR A 68 14.83 -5.13 10.38
C TYR A 68 15.46 -6.38 11.00
N SER A 69 15.16 -7.54 10.42
CA SER A 69 15.85 -8.77 10.77
C SER A 69 16.87 -9.14 9.69
N TRP A 70 18.15 -9.14 10.09
CA TRP A 70 19.27 -9.55 9.25
C TRP A 70 19.16 -11.01 8.78
N GLN A 71 18.39 -11.83 9.51
CA GLN A 71 18.18 -13.25 9.23
C GLN A 71 17.12 -13.52 8.16
N ALA A 72 16.13 -12.64 8.00
CA ALA A 72 15.07 -12.86 7.00
C ALA A 72 15.56 -12.61 5.56
N GLY A 73 16.70 -11.93 5.36
CA GLY A 73 17.32 -11.72 4.04
C GLY A 73 16.47 -10.91 3.05
N CYS A 74 15.26 -10.51 3.44
CA CYS A 74 14.36 -9.71 2.62
C CYS A 74 14.78 -8.24 2.72
N GLY A 75 15.62 -7.79 1.79
CA GLY A 75 15.90 -6.36 1.58
C GLY A 75 14.69 -5.56 1.06
N ARG A 76 13.49 -6.14 1.09
CA ARG A 76 12.24 -5.56 0.60
C ARG A 76 11.35 -5.12 1.76
N CYS A 77 10.68 -3.99 1.58
CA CYS A 77 9.73 -3.48 2.55
C CYS A 77 8.49 -4.40 2.59
N PRO A 78 8.05 -4.88 3.76
CA PRO A 78 6.92 -5.79 3.87
C PRO A 78 5.62 -5.16 3.36
N ARG A 79 5.46 -3.84 3.51
CA ARG A 79 4.30 -3.13 2.97
C ARG A 79 4.31 -3.05 1.45
N CYS A 80 5.44 -2.70 0.84
CA CYS A 80 5.56 -2.69 -0.62
C CYS A 80 5.41 -4.09 -1.22
N GLU A 81 5.89 -5.12 -0.52
CA GLU A 81 5.72 -6.51 -0.93
C GLU A 81 4.26 -6.98 -0.84
N ALA A 82 3.53 -6.55 0.19
CA ALA A 82 2.09 -6.80 0.30
C ALA A 82 1.30 -6.09 -0.81
N GLU A 83 1.56 -4.81 -1.06
CA GLU A 83 0.91 -4.07 -2.16
C GLU A 83 1.21 -4.68 -3.54
N LEU A 84 2.43 -5.19 -3.75
CA LEU A 84 2.80 -5.89 -4.98
C LEU A 84 2.06 -7.23 -5.10
N THR A 85 1.99 -8.01 -4.02
CA THR A 85 1.26 -9.28 -3.99
C THR A 85 -0.24 -9.07 -4.27
N GLU A 86 -0.88 -8.12 -3.61
CA GLU A 86 -2.29 -7.78 -3.86
C GLU A 86 -2.52 -7.32 -5.30
N SER A 87 -1.59 -6.56 -5.87
CA SER A 87 -1.65 -6.14 -7.27
C SER A 87 -1.50 -7.33 -8.22
N MET A 88 -0.63 -8.30 -7.90
CA MET A 88 -0.47 -9.52 -8.68
C MET A 88 -1.73 -10.40 -8.62
N ASP A 89 -2.31 -10.59 -7.43
CA ASP A 89 -3.59 -11.31 -7.26
C ASP A 89 -4.72 -10.64 -8.07
N GLY A 90 -4.75 -9.30 -8.08
CA GLY A 90 -5.68 -8.53 -8.90
C GLY A 90 -5.47 -8.75 -10.40
N VAL A 91 -4.22 -8.82 -10.86
CA VAL A 91 -3.88 -9.12 -12.26
C VAL A 91 -4.23 -10.55 -12.63
N GLU A 92 -4.00 -11.53 -11.75
CA GLU A 92 -4.39 -12.94 -11.98
C GLU A 92 -5.91 -13.09 -12.07
N LEU A 93 -6.67 -12.45 -11.18
CA LEU A 93 -8.13 -12.41 -11.26
C LEU A 93 -8.64 -11.75 -12.54
N LEU A 94 -7.98 -10.67 -12.98
CA LEU A 94 -8.30 -10.02 -14.25
C LEU A 94 -7.96 -10.90 -15.44
N ALA A 95 -6.82 -11.60 -15.43
CA ALA A 95 -6.41 -12.53 -16.47
C ALA A 95 -7.40 -13.71 -16.57
N GLU A 96 -7.76 -14.34 -15.45
CA GLU A 96 -8.78 -15.39 -15.41
C GLU A 96 -10.14 -14.92 -15.95
N ARG A 97 -10.49 -13.67 -15.66
CA ARG A 97 -11.77 -13.10 -16.09
C ARG A 97 -11.76 -12.71 -17.56
N VAL A 98 -10.62 -12.26 -18.08
CA VAL A 98 -10.42 -11.98 -19.51
C VAL A 98 -10.45 -13.27 -20.33
N ASP A 99 -9.85 -14.35 -19.84
CA ASP A 99 -9.92 -15.67 -20.50
C ASP A 99 -11.34 -16.28 -20.49
N ARG A 100 -12.21 -15.79 -19.59
CA ARG A 100 -13.63 -16.19 -19.50
C ARG A 100 -14.59 -15.23 -20.18
N LEU A 101 -14.14 -14.07 -20.66
CA LEU A 101 -14.98 -13.17 -21.44
C LEU A 101 -15.22 -13.79 -22.81
N THR A 102 -16.45 -14.25 -23.01
CA THR A 102 -16.86 -14.75 -24.32
C THR A 102 -17.15 -13.58 -25.26
N ASP A 103 -17.15 -13.83 -26.56
CA ASP A 103 -17.62 -12.85 -27.55
C ASP A 103 -19.05 -12.36 -27.24
N ALA A 104 -19.86 -13.18 -26.56
CA ALA A 104 -21.19 -12.80 -26.11
C ALA A 104 -21.14 -11.75 -24.99
N ASP A 105 -20.19 -11.85 -24.06
CA ASP A 105 -20.01 -10.87 -22.97
C ASP A 105 -19.50 -9.53 -23.51
N LEU A 106 -18.55 -9.57 -24.46
CA LEU A 106 -18.08 -8.37 -25.16
C LEU A 106 -19.19 -7.72 -25.98
N THR A 107 -20.04 -8.52 -26.64
CA THR A 107 -21.21 -8.04 -27.38
C THR A 107 -22.26 -7.41 -26.45
N ALA A 108 -22.51 -8.01 -25.29
CA ALA A 108 -23.46 -7.49 -24.30
C ALA A 108 -22.96 -6.16 -23.70
N LEU A 109 -21.65 -6.05 -23.44
CA LEU A 109 -21.03 -4.82 -22.98
C LEU A 109 -21.12 -3.72 -24.04
N SER A 110 -20.82 -4.04 -25.30
CA SER A 110 -20.95 -3.11 -26.43
C SER A 110 -22.37 -2.54 -26.54
N ARG A 111 -23.40 -3.40 -26.49
CA ARG A 111 -24.80 -2.96 -26.50
C ARG A 111 -25.15 -2.07 -25.31
N SER A 112 -24.62 -2.38 -24.13
CA SER A 112 -24.86 -1.57 -22.92
C SER A 112 -24.25 -0.17 -23.05
N VAL A 113 -23.06 -0.07 -23.65
CA VAL A 113 -22.40 1.21 -23.96
C VAL A 113 -23.20 2.02 -24.98
N GLU A 114 -23.74 1.38 -26.02
CA GLU A 114 -24.60 2.05 -27.01
C GLU A 114 -25.88 2.61 -26.37
N VAL A 115 -26.54 1.83 -25.51
CA VAL A 115 -27.73 2.27 -24.77
C VAL A 115 -27.41 3.47 -23.87
N LEU A 116 -26.27 3.44 -23.18
CA LEU A 116 -25.84 4.57 -22.33
C LEU A 116 -25.51 5.82 -23.14
N ARG A 117 -24.84 5.66 -24.29
CA ARG A 117 -24.54 6.75 -25.21
C ARG A 117 -25.83 7.42 -25.72
N ASP A 118 -26.82 6.63 -26.09
CA ASP A 118 -28.07 7.15 -26.64
C ASP A 118 -28.92 7.85 -25.56
N ARG A 119 -28.91 7.33 -24.32
CA ARG A 119 -29.50 8.01 -23.15
C ARG A 119 -28.83 9.35 -22.88
N LEU A 120 -27.50 9.40 -22.90
CA LEU A 120 -26.76 10.63 -22.68
C LEU A 120 -27.07 11.68 -23.76
N ARG A 121 -27.14 11.26 -25.03
CA ARG A 121 -27.54 12.14 -26.15
C ARG A 121 -28.94 12.70 -25.95
N ALA A 122 -29.90 11.87 -25.55
CA ALA A 122 -31.26 12.31 -25.28
C ALA A 122 -31.32 13.34 -24.13
N GLU A 123 -30.56 13.11 -23.06
CA GLU A 123 -30.51 14.02 -21.92
C GLU A 123 -29.89 15.38 -22.28
N VAL A 124 -28.79 15.37 -23.05
CA VAL A 124 -28.18 16.59 -23.58
C VAL A 124 -29.17 17.36 -24.44
N HIS A 125 -29.88 16.68 -25.35
CA HIS A 125 -30.89 17.31 -26.21
C HIS A 125 -32.00 17.98 -25.39
N GLN A 126 -32.54 17.29 -24.38
CA GLN A 126 -33.55 17.84 -23.47
C GLN A 126 -33.04 19.03 -22.63
N ARG A 127 -31.74 19.07 -22.30
CA ARG A 127 -31.15 20.23 -21.62
C ARG A 127 -31.06 21.43 -22.55
N VAL A 128 -30.62 21.24 -23.80
CA VAL A 128 -30.56 22.30 -24.82
C VAL A 128 -31.95 22.88 -25.07
N GLU A 129 -32.97 22.04 -25.32
CA GLU A 129 -34.34 22.52 -25.54
C GLU A 129 -34.94 23.28 -24.34
N ARG A 130 -34.54 22.94 -23.11
CA ARG A 130 -34.97 23.66 -21.90
C ARG A 130 -34.30 25.02 -21.78
N LEU A 131 -33.05 25.15 -22.24
CA LEU A 131 -32.33 26.42 -22.28
C LEU A 131 -32.90 27.33 -23.38
N ASP A 132 -33.16 26.80 -24.57
CA ASP A 132 -33.76 27.57 -25.68
C ASP A 132 -35.15 28.09 -25.33
N ARG A 133 -35.99 27.26 -24.71
CA ARG A 133 -37.32 27.68 -24.21
C ARG A 133 -37.25 28.75 -23.13
N ARG A 134 -36.21 28.76 -22.30
CA ARG A 134 -35.98 29.79 -21.29
C ARG A 134 -35.44 31.09 -21.88
N ALA A 135 -34.73 31.03 -23.00
CA ALA A 135 -34.22 32.21 -23.70
C ALA A 135 -35.30 32.89 -24.56
N ALA A 136 -36.33 32.15 -24.97
CA ALA A 136 -37.47 32.64 -25.76
C ALA A 136 -38.66 33.15 -24.93
N ALA A 137 -38.61 33.05 -23.61
CA ALA A 137 -39.63 33.52 -22.66
C ALA A 137 -39.13 34.75 -21.89
#